data_AF-C0PCT8-F1
#
_entry.id   AF-C0PCT8-F1
#
_cell.length_a   1.000
_cell.length_b   1.000
_cell.length_c   1.000
_cell.angle_alpha   90.00
_cell.angle_beta   90.00
_cell.angle_gamma   90.00
#
_symmetry.space_group_name_H-M   'P 1'
#
loop_
_entity.id
_entity.type
_entity.pdbx_description
1 polymer ?
#
loop_
_entity_poly.entity_id
_entity_poly.type
_entity_poly.pdbx_seq_one_letter_code
_entity_poly.pdbx_strand_id
1 'polypeptide(L)'
;MGLLTDNGPPEWHPAPEELKSACKAAADHCRKKGKSITKLAMQYSLMNNEISTVLVGMNSLEQVEENVAAALELSTSGIDEELMREVEAILEPVKNLTWPSGIQQA
;
A
#
# COMPACT_ATOMS: atom_id res chain seq x y z
N MET A 1 8.72 -3.10 -3.45
CA MET A 1 7.74 -4.20 -3.51
C MET A 1 6.31 -3.63 -3.46
N GLY A 2 5.99 -2.54 -4.15
CA GLY A 2 5.39 -2.57 -5.50
C GLY A 2 3.91 -2.99 -5.55
N LEU A 3 3.42 -3.80 -4.60
CA LEU A 3 2.06 -4.34 -4.66
C LEU A 3 0.98 -3.25 -4.60
N LEU A 4 1.12 -2.30 -3.68
CA LEU A 4 0.19 -1.17 -3.50
C LEU A 4 0.74 0.10 -4.15
N THR A 5 1.23 0.01 -5.39
CA THR A 5 1.62 1.17 -6.20
C THR A 5 0.97 1.10 -7.57
N ASP A 6 0.89 2.22 -8.28
CA ASP A 6 0.27 2.28 -9.61
C ASP A 6 0.94 1.41 -10.67
N ASN A 7 2.26 1.23 -10.56
CA ASN A 7 3.05 0.42 -11.48
C ASN A 7 3.03 -1.08 -11.13
N GLY A 8 2.51 -1.43 -9.96
CA GLY A 8 2.51 -2.81 -9.48
C GLY A 8 3.89 -3.35 -9.12
N PRO A 9 3.95 -4.63 -8.70
CA PRO A 9 5.20 -5.28 -8.35
C PRO A 9 5.99 -5.68 -9.61
N PRO A 10 7.33 -5.81 -9.51
CA PRO A 10 8.13 -6.41 -10.57
C PRO A 10 7.77 -7.88 -10.80
N GLU A 11 8.07 -8.41 -12.00
CA GLU A 11 7.72 -9.78 -12.40
C GLU A 11 8.25 -10.85 -11.43
N TRP A 12 9.45 -10.65 -10.88
CA TRP A 12 10.10 -11.56 -9.94
C TRP A 12 9.52 -11.55 -8.52
N HIS A 13 8.49 -10.76 -8.24
CA HIS A 13 7.94 -10.64 -6.89
C HIS A 13 7.36 -11.98 -6.40
N PRO A 14 7.73 -12.47 -5.19
CA PRO A 14 7.37 -13.80 -4.68
C PRO A 14 5.92 -13.92 -4.18
N ALA A 15 5.09 -12.88 -4.37
CA ALA A 15 3.73 -12.91 -3.84
C ALA A 15 2.87 -13.88 -4.66
N PRO A 16 1.94 -14.62 -4.03
CA PRO A 16 0.95 -15.41 -4.75
C PRO A 16 0.17 -14.56 -5.76
N GLU A 17 -0.27 -15.18 -6.85
CA GLU A 17 -0.96 -14.46 -7.94
C GLU A 17 -2.29 -13.85 -7.50
N GLU A 18 -3.00 -14.51 -6.57
CA GLU A 18 -4.22 -13.99 -5.95
C GLU A 18 -3.97 -12.69 -5.18
N LEU A 19 -2.84 -12.59 -4.47
CA LEU A 19 -2.45 -11.37 -3.74
C LEU A 19 -2.08 -10.24 -4.71
N LYS A 20 -1.30 -10.54 -5.74
CA LYS A 20 -0.97 -9.57 -6.81
C LYS A 20 -2.23 -9.05 -7.48
N SER A 21 -3.17 -9.94 -7.80
CA SER A 21 -4.44 -9.62 -8.44
C SER A 21 -5.33 -8.74 -7.56
N ALA A 22 -5.44 -9.04 -6.27
CA ALA A 22 -6.19 -8.24 -5.32
C ALA A 22 -5.59 -6.84 -5.13
N CYS A 23 -4.26 -6.75 -4.98
CA CYS A 23 -3.58 -5.45 -4.88
C CYS A 23 -3.74 -4.61 -6.16
N LYS A 24 -3.66 -5.25 -7.35
CA LYS A 24 -3.95 -4.58 -8.62
C LYS A 24 -5.39 -4.09 -8.69
N ALA A 25 -6.36 -4.88 -8.25
CA ALA A 25 -7.75 -4.48 -8.21
C ALA A 25 -7.98 -3.27 -7.29
N ALA A 26 -7.32 -3.22 -6.13
CA ALA A 26 -7.36 -2.08 -5.23
C ALA A 26 -6.73 -0.82 -5.85
N ALA A 27 -5.59 -0.96 -6.52
CA ALA A 27 -4.94 0.14 -7.25
C ALA A 27 -5.83 0.69 -8.38
N ASP A 28 -6.40 -0.21 -9.20
CA ASP A 28 -7.33 0.16 -10.29
C ASP A 28 -8.60 0.83 -9.75
N HIS A 29 -9.10 0.43 -8.58
CA HIS A 29 -10.24 1.05 -7.91
C HIS A 29 -9.95 2.49 -7.47
N CYS A 30 -8.82 2.71 -6.77
CA CYS A 30 -8.37 4.04 -6.40
C CYS A 30 -8.19 4.94 -7.63
N ARG A 31 -7.57 4.42 -8.69
CA ARG A 31 -7.34 5.16 -9.94
C ARG A 31 -8.64 5.59 -10.61
N LYS A 32 -9.66 4.73 -10.65
CA LYS A 32 -11.00 5.07 -11.20
C LYS A 32 -11.66 6.22 -10.44
N LYS A 33 -11.34 6.39 -9.15
CA LYS A 33 -11.79 7.51 -8.32
C LYS A 33 -10.86 8.73 -8.34
N GLY A 34 -9.79 8.71 -9.15
CA GLY A 34 -8.79 9.78 -9.20
C GLY A 34 -7.96 9.90 -7.92
N LYS A 35 -7.78 8.79 -7.20
CA LYS A 35 -7.08 8.72 -5.91
C LYS A 35 -5.86 7.81 -6.02
N SER A 36 -4.84 8.06 -5.21
CA SER A 36 -3.61 7.27 -5.17
C SER A 36 -3.69 6.18 -4.10
N ILE A 37 -3.51 4.92 -4.52
CA ILE A 37 -3.39 3.78 -3.59
C ILE A 37 -2.12 3.89 -2.73
N THR A 38 -1.03 4.42 -3.30
CA THR A 38 0.25 4.62 -2.59
C THR A 38 0.06 5.57 -1.41
N LYS A 39 -0.61 6.70 -1.66
CA LYS A 39 -0.95 7.67 -0.60
C LYS A 39 -1.84 7.04 0.47
N LEU A 40 -2.90 6.34 0.07
CA LEU A 40 -3.82 5.70 1.02
C LEU A 40 -3.08 4.68 1.90
N ALA A 41 -2.21 3.85 1.32
CA ALA A 41 -1.42 2.86 2.04
C ALA A 41 -0.41 3.49 3.03
N MET A 42 0.23 4.59 2.63
CA MET A 42 1.12 5.37 3.50
C MET A 42 0.35 5.94 4.70
N GLN A 43 -0.80 6.57 4.43
CA GLN A 43 -1.65 7.15 5.47
C GLN A 43 -2.19 6.08 6.43
N TYR A 44 -2.70 4.97 5.91
CA TYR A 44 -3.15 3.84 6.73
C TYR A 44 -2.06 3.32 7.67
N SER A 45 -0.82 3.18 7.17
CA SER A 45 0.31 2.72 7.98
C SER A 45 0.62 3.66 9.15
N LEU A 46 0.43 4.97 8.97
CA LEU A 46 0.67 5.99 9.99
C LEU A 46 -0.47 6.17 10.99
N MET A 47 -1.67 5.63 10.71
CA MET A 47 -2.81 5.72 11.64
C MET A 47 -2.66 4.83 12.87
N ASN A 48 -1.80 3.80 12.81
CA ASN A 48 -1.58 2.92 13.94
C ASN A 48 -0.61 3.53 14.96
N ASN A 49 -1.16 4.13 16.01
CA ASN A 49 -0.39 4.76 17.10
C ASN A 49 0.42 3.78 17.97
N GLU A 50 0.23 2.46 17.83
CA GLU A 50 1.05 1.46 18.52
C GLU A 50 2.40 1.22 17.81
N ILE A 51 2.54 1.66 16.55
CA ILE A 51 3.77 1.53 15.76
C ILE A 51 4.54 2.86 15.80
N SER A 52 5.71 2.88 16.45
CA SER A 52 6.49 4.12 16.63
C SER A 52 7.03 4.71 15.32
N THR A 53 7.35 3.87 14.34
CA THR A 53 8.02 4.29 13.10
C THR A 53 7.54 3.45 11.92
N VAL A 54 7.22 4.11 10.81
CA VAL A 54 6.95 3.48 9.51
C VAL A 54 8.14 3.72 8.60
N LEU A 55 8.81 2.64 8.17
CA LEU A 55 9.92 2.69 7.22
C LEU A 55 9.38 2.51 5.80
N VAL A 56 9.59 3.52 4.94
CA VAL A 56 9.20 3.48 3.53
C VAL A 56 10.41 3.52 2.61
N GLY A 57 10.34 2.80 1.49
CA GLY A 57 11.35 2.80 0.44
C GLY A 57 10.90 3.60 -0.78
N MET A 58 11.85 4.22 -1.47
CA MET A 58 11.63 5.02 -2.68
C MET A 58 12.89 5.02 -3.56
N ASN A 59 12.75 5.34 -4.85
CA ASN A 59 13.86 5.36 -5.81
C ASN A 59 13.99 6.68 -6.59
N SER A 60 13.18 7.69 -6.28
CA SER A 60 13.25 9.02 -6.89
C SER A 60 13.01 10.12 -5.84
N LEU A 61 13.45 11.34 -6.15
CA LEU A 61 13.18 12.52 -5.31
C LEU A 61 11.68 12.83 -5.24
N GLU A 62 10.97 12.69 -6.36
CA GLU A 62 9.52 12.89 -6.44
C GLU A 62 8.78 11.99 -5.43
N GLN A 63 9.14 10.71 -5.33
CA GLN A 63 8.53 9.80 -4.35
C GLN A 63 8.85 10.19 -2.90
N VAL A 64 9.99 10.83 -2.63
CA VAL A 64 10.29 11.39 -1.29
C VAL A 64 9.26 12.47 -0.97
N GLU A 65 9.05 13.40 -1.90
CA GLU A 65 8.12 14.51 -1.74
C GLU A 65 6.68 14.02 -1.58
N GLU A 66 6.25 13.05 -2.40
CA GLU A 66 4.92 12.42 -2.31
C GLU A 66 4.69 11.74 -0.96
N ASN A 67 5.68 10.97 -0.47
CA ASN A 67 5.60 10.29 0.83
C ASN A 67 5.50 11.27 2.00
N VAL A 68 6.28 12.35 1.98
CA VAL A 68 6.23 13.40 3.01
C VAL A 68 4.89 14.14 2.95
N ALA A 69 4.43 14.51 1.75
CA ALA A 69 3.15 15.17 1.58
C ALA A 69 1.98 14.31 2.09
N ALA A 70 1.96 13.02 1.76
CA ALA A 70 0.93 12.08 2.23
C ALA A 70 0.89 12.00 3.78
N ALA A 71 2.06 11.96 4.42
CA ALA A 71 2.18 11.92 5.88
C ALA A 71 1.67 13.21 6.55
N LEU A 72 2.06 14.38 6.01
CA LEU A 72 1.61 15.67 6.53
C LEU A 72 0.10 15.86 6.32
N GLU A 73 -0.42 15.45 5.17
CA GLU A 73 -1.85 15.56 4.86
C GLU A 73 -2.70 14.74 5.83
N LEU A 74 -2.25 13.56 6.27
CA LEU A 74 -2.97 12.77 7.28
C LEU A 74 -3.21 13.56 8.57
N SER A 75 -2.19 14.29 9.04
CA SER A 75 -2.29 15.07 10.28
C SER A 75 -3.23 16.28 10.18
N THR A 76 -3.50 16.76 8.96
CA THR A 76 -4.28 17.97 8.72
C THR A 76 -5.70 17.69 8.23
N SER A 77 -5.85 16.72 7.32
CA SER A 77 -7.08 16.44 6.58
C SER A 77 -7.64 15.04 6.85
N GLY A 78 -6.90 14.20 7.59
CA GLY A 78 -7.28 12.81 7.84
C GLY A 78 -7.08 11.91 6.61
N ILE A 79 -7.65 10.71 6.70
CA ILE A 79 -7.70 9.72 5.62
C ILE A 79 -9.08 9.74 4.94
N ASP A 80 -9.13 9.35 3.67
CA ASP A 80 -10.39 9.11 2.96
C ASP A 80 -11.03 7.81 3.47
N GLU A 81 -11.89 7.89 4.49
CA GLU A 81 -12.48 6.72 5.16
C GLU A 81 -13.33 5.85 4.23
N GLU A 82 -14.04 6.46 3.29
CA GLU A 82 -14.87 5.73 2.32
C GLU A 82 -13.98 4.90 1.41
N LEU A 83 -12.96 5.53 0.81
CA LEU A 83 -12.00 4.83 -0.03
C LEU A 83 -11.25 3.74 0.74
N MET A 84 -10.90 3.99 2.00
CA MET A 84 -10.24 3.00 2.86
C MET A 84 -11.10 1.74 3.01
N ARG A 85 -12.39 1.88 3.36
CA ARG A 85 -13.30 0.73 3.52
C ARG A 85 -13.48 -0.06 2.23
N GLU A 86 -13.54 0.63 1.09
CA GLU A 86 -13.65 -0.03 -0.22
C GLU A 86 -12.38 -0.84 -0.54
N VAL A 87 -11.21 -0.28 -0.26
CA VAL A 87 -9.93 -0.97 -0.46
C VAL A 87 -9.79 -2.16 0.49
N GLU A 88 -10.19 -2.02 1.76
CA GLU A 88 -10.23 -3.14 2.71
C GLU A 88 -11.14 -4.27 2.21
N ALA A 89 -12.33 -3.94 1.69
CA ALA A 89 -13.24 -4.95 1.14
C ALA A 89 -12.64 -5.69 -0.06
N ILE A 90 -11.86 -5.00 -0.92
CA ILE A 90 -11.16 -5.63 -2.05
C ILE A 90 -10.04 -6.57 -1.55
N LEU A 91 -9.34 -6.19 -0.49
CA LEU A 91 -8.19 -6.93 0.03
C LEU A 91 -8.56 -8.00 1.07
N GLU A 92 -9.78 -7.99 1.59
CA GLU A 92 -10.23 -8.92 2.64
C GLU A 92 -9.98 -10.42 2.30
N PRO A 93 -10.23 -10.91 1.07
CA PRO A 93 -9.98 -12.31 0.74
C PRO A 93 -8.51 -12.74 0.83
N VAL A 94 -7.57 -11.79 0.73
CA VAL A 94 -6.12 -12.04 0.76
C VAL A 94 -5.47 -11.49 2.03
N LYS A 95 -6.28 -11.07 3.01
CA LYS A 95 -5.77 -10.52 4.28
C LYS A 95 -4.98 -11.58 5.02
N ASN A 96 -3.82 -11.18 5.54
CA ASN A 96 -2.83 -12.06 6.18
C ASN A 96 -2.20 -13.12 5.27
N LEU A 97 -2.48 -13.10 3.97
CA LEU A 97 -1.72 -13.89 3.01
C LEU A 97 -0.32 -13.29 2.86
N THR A 98 0.68 -14.13 3.07
CA THR A 98 2.09 -13.74 2.98
C THR A 98 2.85 -14.76 2.13
N TRP A 99 4.11 -14.46 1.84
CA TRP A 99 5.03 -15.35 1.13
C TRP A 99 6.26 -15.62 2.00
N PRO A 100 6.93 -16.79 1.84
CA PRO A 100 8.20 -17.05 2.49
C PRO A 100 9.25 -16.00 2.13
N SER A 101 9.98 -15.50 3.12
CA SER A 101 11.07 -14.55 2.94
C SER A 101 12.30 -14.96 3.74
N GLY A 102 13.49 -14.68 3.22
CA GLY A 102 14.76 -15.03 3.86
C GLY A 102 15.29 -16.41 3.43
N ILE A 103 16.35 -16.86 4.12
CA ILE A 103 16.98 -18.18 3.86
C ILE A 103 16.04 -19.27 4.37
N GLN A 104 15.71 -20.26 3.53
CA GLN A 104 14.99 -21.45 3.97
C GLN A 104 15.83 -22.20 5.01
N GLN A 105 15.30 -22.33 6.23
CA GLN A 105 15.86 -23.24 7.22
C GLN A 105 15.43 -24.66 6.85
N ALA A 106 16.43 -25.54 6.73
CA ALA A 106 16.26 -26.96 6.39
C ALA A 106 15.66 -27.76 7.56
#